data_AF-A0AAG5CYX8-F1
#
_entry.id   AF-A0AAG5CYX8-F1
#
_cell.length_a   1.000
_cell.length_b   1.000
_cell.length_c   1.000
_cell.angle_alpha   90.00
_cell.angle_beta   90.00
_cell.angle_gamma   90.00
#
_symmetry.space_group_name_H-M   'P 1'
#
loop_
_entity.id
_entity.type
_entity.pdbx_description
1 polymer ?
#
loop_
_entity_poly.entity_id
_entity_poly.type
_entity_poly.pdbx_seq_one_letter_code
_entity_poly.pdbx_strand_id
1 'polypeptide(L)'
;MRPVPVLVRDAFGQNGGDEPERWQLVKRFLLVDTLSGLNELHKPALYGEADVREQFFFLRYVTKIDVEFRLHPDHAKHPNRISTPLVRMEYALLNTTNAQFPFFGSSVEFQFNVSFTKTYSYTSLLEILLPIFILLAFSLTIFQSYCYKLRQNKQYYDMEIFWNFLVFLGSYLGAAFLIVAVIIVLHVLFTYKTQSTVHLLLPLEVQNVVAVFLYVGFGLKLIKLVRVFFYMANVDIFFIDWERPKIFDIGTMSQRVHQLDTPSIASSTNTKPSSHDSVSAWRNYFIANEWQELATKRKISMFAHVVLLTLVFVIFGFENWSSNAIHLHLQRNEESLGEPDQLLLIAVGVLIYGTVYVAQRLYNFLIHDRFIENAIQQFIDVASIANISVFILSMESYGYYIHGRSPHGFSDTDMCSMIMQFKREEENLCGNRGLLPGSEQQTYSILVPKNLRTFYDKLITPLRNSSALGPHQHLNQPQLIGSAKMSTSEVFTSPGGGRMEYNFERTILTYYNVNRFFAAFVDHALKDVDYIIQERSILENVLNCEFQAYVTENKGVFYIDNGHSFDQILFYGNESIFFQVELLLFCCVVLLSGNYLLAIVVIGVVFKCFEVVMNYVLKNNLAKKTLIDKRFLI
;
A
#
# COMPACT_ATOMS: atom_id res chain seq x y z
N MET A 1 -36.26 38.23 33.88
CA MET A 1 -36.05 36.89 33.31
C MET A 1 -37.06 36.69 32.19
N ARG A 2 -36.64 36.26 30.99
CA ARG A 2 -37.59 35.90 29.93
C ARG A 2 -38.27 34.59 30.33
N PRO A 3 -39.60 34.47 30.19
CA PRO A 3 -40.29 33.21 30.50
C PRO A 3 -39.84 32.12 29.54
N VAL A 4 -39.50 30.95 30.07
CA VAL A 4 -39.12 29.77 29.29
C VAL A 4 -40.40 29.12 28.75
N PRO A 5 -40.54 28.97 27.42
CA PRO A 5 -41.68 28.27 26.84
C PRO A 5 -41.63 26.77 27.13
N VAL A 6 -42.78 26.19 27.45
CA VAL A 6 -42.94 24.76 27.68
C VAL A 6 -43.91 24.16 26.66
N LEU A 7 -43.45 23.16 25.92
CA LEU A 7 -44.27 22.36 25.02
C LEU A 7 -44.74 21.11 25.77
N VAL A 8 -46.05 20.94 25.91
CA VAL A 8 -46.65 19.76 26.56
C VAL A 8 -47.21 18.83 25.49
N ARG A 9 -46.81 17.55 25.52
CA ARG A 9 -47.31 16.45 24.67
C ARG A 9 -48.12 15.46 25.50
N ASP A 10 -49.07 14.79 24.85
CA ASP A 10 -49.87 13.66 25.35
C ASP A 10 -50.76 13.91 26.58
N ALA A 11 -50.92 15.17 27.01
CA ALA A 11 -51.77 15.52 28.16
C ALA A 11 -53.19 15.98 27.78
N PHE A 12 -53.37 16.78 26.72
CA PHE A 12 -54.64 17.52 26.50
C PHE A 12 -55.17 17.47 25.06
N GLY A 13 -54.74 16.49 24.24
CA GLY A 13 -55.15 16.36 22.83
C GLY A 13 -54.61 17.45 21.90
N GLN A 14 -53.76 18.34 22.40
CA GLN A 14 -53.05 19.39 21.66
C GLN A 14 -51.58 19.02 21.48
N ASN A 15 -50.90 19.63 20.49
CA ASN A 15 -49.47 19.44 20.18
C ASN A 15 -49.03 18.01 19.74
N GLY A 16 -49.93 17.23 19.12
CA GLY A 16 -49.60 15.90 18.58
C GLY A 16 -48.82 15.89 17.25
N GLY A 17 -48.59 17.06 16.63
CA GLY A 17 -47.85 17.20 15.38
C GLY A 17 -46.46 17.83 15.56
N ASP A 18 -45.53 17.52 14.65
CA ASP A 18 -44.14 18.01 14.71
C ASP A 18 -43.93 19.40 14.11
N GLU A 19 -44.97 20.06 13.59
CA GLU A 19 -44.87 21.40 13.00
C GLU A 19 -44.76 22.50 14.09
N PRO A 20 -43.63 23.23 14.18
CA PRO A 20 -43.39 24.22 15.24
C PRO A 20 -44.37 25.39 15.25
N GLU A 21 -44.90 25.75 14.08
CA GLU A 21 -45.83 26.89 13.92
C GLU A 21 -47.20 26.63 14.55
N ARG A 22 -47.57 25.36 14.75
CA ARG A 22 -48.84 24.95 15.34
C ARG A 22 -48.76 24.69 16.83
N TRP A 23 -47.57 24.83 17.43
CA TRP A 23 -47.36 24.52 18.84
C TRP A 23 -47.97 25.56 19.76
N GLN A 24 -48.76 25.09 20.71
CA GLN A 24 -49.26 25.89 21.82
C GLN A 24 -48.36 25.70 23.03
N LEU A 25 -47.62 26.76 23.36
CA LEU A 25 -46.62 26.77 24.43
C LEU A 25 -47.22 27.34 25.72
N VAL A 26 -46.97 26.66 26.84
CA VAL A 26 -47.42 27.04 28.17
C VAL A 26 -46.27 27.56 29.03
N LYS A 27 -46.61 28.25 30.12
CA LYS A 27 -45.65 28.75 31.13
C LYS A 27 -45.78 28.06 32.48
N ARG A 28 -46.91 27.40 32.72
CA ARG A 28 -47.23 26.68 33.94
C ARG A 28 -47.50 25.24 33.57
N PHE A 29 -46.91 24.33 34.32
CA PHE A 29 -47.05 22.90 34.17
C PHE A 29 -47.00 22.27 35.55
N LEU A 30 -47.46 21.03 35.65
CA LEU A 30 -47.52 20.27 36.88
C LEU A 30 -46.68 19.01 36.68
N LEU A 31 -45.79 18.67 37.61
CA LEU A 31 -45.04 17.40 37.51
C LEU A 31 -45.96 16.19 37.72
N VAL A 32 -46.95 16.37 38.61
CA VAL A 32 -48.03 15.42 38.85
C VAL A 32 -49.32 16.22 38.86
N ASP A 33 -50.25 15.83 37.99
CA ASP A 33 -51.59 16.39 37.91
C ASP A 33 -52.58 15.42 38.58
N THR A 34 -52.97 15.80 39.79
CA THR A 34 -53.96 15.12 40.61
C THR A 34 -55.37 15.68 40.41
N LEU A 35 -55.51 16.82 39.73
CA LEU A 35 -56.80 17.50 39.58
C LEU A 35 -57.61 16.87 38.46
N SER A 36 -56.97 16.54 37.34
CA SER A 36 -57.65 15.97 36.16
C SER A 36 -58.28 14.58 36.42
N GLY A 37 -57.77 13.84 37.40
CA GLY A 37 -58.24 12.49 37.73
C GLY A 37 -58.91 12.36 39.10
N LEU A 38 -59.24 13.47 39.76
CA LEU A 38 -59.89 13.47 41.07
C LEU A 38 -61.27 12.80 41.01
N ASN A 39 -61.55 11.91 41.95
CA ASN A 39 -62.88 11.35 42.12
C ASN A 39 -63.75 12.33 42.93
N GLU A 40 -64.59 13.11 42.26
CA GLU A 40 -65.46 14.12 42.90
C GLU A 40 -66.44 13.53 43.93
N LEU A 41 -66.72 12.22 43.85
CA LEU A 41 -67.59 11.51 44.79
C LEU A 41 -66.87 11.05 46.07
N HIS A 42 -65.54 11.18 46.12
CA HIS A 42 -64.75 10.78 47.27
C HIS A 42 -64.92 11.77 48.43
N LYS A 43 -65.31 11.27 49.60
CA LYS A 43 -65.39 12.06 50.84
C LYS A 43 -64.15 11.77 51.69
N PRO A 44 -63.34 12.77 52.03
CA PRO A 44 -62.15 12.54 52.86
C PRO A 44 -62.57 12.07 54.25
N ALA A 45 -61.96 10.98 54.72
CA ALA A 45 -62.15 10.50 56.09
C ALA A 45 -61.55 11.50 57.08
N LEU A 46 -62.24 11.77 58.20
CA LEU A 46 -61.79 12.74 59.22
C LEU A 46 -60.53 12.26 59.98
N TYR A 47 -60.27 10.95 60.01
CA TYR A 47 -59.11 10.30 60.62
C TYR A 47 -58.75 9.02 59.83
N GLY A 48 -57.45 8.79 59.59
CA GLY A 48 -56.93 7.60 58.88
C GLY A 48 -55.98 7.94 57.72
N GLU A 49 -55.24 6.95 57.20
CA GLU A 49 -54.45 7.11 55.98
C GLU A 49 -55.39 7.20 54.76
N ALA A 50 -55.12 8.15 53.87
CA ALA A 50 -55.90 8.34 52.65
C ALA A 50 -55.55 7.26 51.61
N ASP A 51 -56.53 6.47 51.18
CA ASP A 51 -56.35 5.53 50.08
C ASP A 51 -56.41 6.26 48.73
N VAL A 52 -55.24 6.37 48.09
CA VAL A 52 -55.04 7.03 46.79
C VAL A 52 -55.92 6.40 45.69
N ARG A 53 -56.30 5.13 45.83
CA ARG A 53 -57.13 4.40 44.86
C ARG A 53 -58.58 4.86 44.83
N GLU A 54 -59.11 5.27 45.97
CA GLU A 54 -60.48 5.77 46.07
C GLU A 54 -60.57 7.27 45.74
N GLN A 55 -59.45 7.98 45.91
CA GLN A 55 -59.35 9.44 45.74
C GLN A 55 -59.19 9.86 44.28
N PHE A 56 -58.57 9.04 43.42
CA PHE A 56 -58.31 9.38 42.02
C PHE A 56 -58.67 8.20 41.09
N PHE A 57 -59.23 8.48 39.91
CA PHE A 57 -59.46 7.50 38.83
C PHE A 57 -58.19 7.21 38.02
N PHE A 58 -57.36 8.23 37.85
CA PHE A 58 -56.04 8.13 37.25
C PHE A 58 -55.17 9.27 37.78
N LEU A 59 -53.86 9.06 37.78
CA LEU A 59 -52.87 10.08 38.09
C LEU A 59 -52.10 10.38 36.82
N ARG A 60 -52.02 11.64 36.43
CA ARG A 60 -51.18 12.04 35.30
C ARG A 60 -49.86 12.56 35.83
N TYR A 61 -48.76 12.10 35.27
CA TYR A 61 -47.42 12.51 35.70
C TYR A 61 -46.51 12.69 34.49
N VAL A 62 -45.45 13.48 34.66
CA VAL A 62 -44.45 13.70 33.62
C VAL A 62 -43.50 12.50 33.56
N THR A 63 -43.42 11.87 32.39
CA THR A 63 -42.47 10.76 32.13
C THR A 63 -41.14 11.26 31.64
N LYS A 64 -41.15 12.29 30.78
CA LYS A 64 -39.95 12.80 30.12
C LYS A 64 -39.94 14.31 30.08
N ILE A 65 -38.81 14.90 30.46
CA ILE A 65 -38.50 16.32 30.28
C ILE A 65 -37.26 16.43 29.40
N ASP A 66 -37.38 17.14 28.30
CA ASP A 66 -36.26 17.46 27.40
C ASP A 66 -36.07 18.97 27.34
N VAL A 67 -34.90 19.45 27.74
CA VAL A 67 -34.55 20.87 27.70
C VAL A 67 -33.63 21.10 26.52
N GLU A 68 -34.16 21.77 25.50
CA GLU A 68 -33.46 22.07 24.26
C GLU A 68 -32.87 23.49 24.30
N PHE A 69 -31.55 23.57 24.20
CA PHE A 69 -30.80 24.80 24.03
C PHE A 69 -30.39 24.99 22.57
N ARG A 70 -30.75 26.14 22.00
CA ARG A 70 -30.32 26.59 20.67
C ARG A 70 -29.41 27.81 20.81
N LEU A 71 -28.44 27.92 19.92
CA LEU A 71 -27.64 29.14 19.80
C LEU A 71 -28.49 30.24 19.15
N HIS A 72 -28.31 31.48 19.60
CA HIS A 72 -29.03 32.62 19.03
C HIS A 72 -28.64 32.79 17.54
N PRO A 73 -29.55 33.16 16.63
CA PRO A 73 -29.23 33.36 15.22
C PRO A 73 -28.07 34.34 14.99
N ASP A 74 -28.01 35.40 15.80
CA ASP A 74 -26.92 36.40 15.78
C ASP A 74 -25.60 35.93 16.43
N HIS A 75 -25.45 34.65 16.79
CA HIS A 75 -24.22 34.13 17.42
C HIS A 75 -22.97 34.41 16.57
N ALA A 76 -23.10 34.46 15.23
CA ALA A 76 -22.01 34.80 14.33
C ALA A 76 -21.50 36.25 14.50
N LYS A 77 -22.36 37.18 14.93
CA LYS A 77 -22.00 38.59 15.18
C LYS A 77 -21.67 38.85 16.63
N HIS A 78 -22.35 38.15 17.54
CA HIS A 78 -22.19 38.27 18.98
C HIS A 78 -21.99 36.88 19.60
N PRO A 79 -20.73 36.47 19.83
CA PRO A 79 -20.44 35.13 20.32
C PRO A 79 -21.07 34.89 21.70
N ASN A 80 -21.30 33.61 22.00
CA ASN A 80 -21.80 33.09 23.28
C ASN A 80 -23.23 33.53 23.69
N ARG A 81 -24.05 34.02 22.74
CA ARG A 81 -25.49 34.21 22.97
C ARG A 81 -26.28 32.93 22.73
N ILE A 82 -26.99 32.48 23.76
CA ILE A 82 -27.93 31.34 23.72
C ILE A 82 -29.34 31.90 23.53
N SER A 83 -30.17 31.26 22.71
CA SER A 83 -31.58 31.62 22.59
C SER A 83 -32.34 31.22 23.86
N THR A 84 -33.59 31.67 24.00
CA THR A 84 -34.45 31.15 25.06
C THR A 84 -34.57 29.62 24.90
N PRO A 85 -34.30 28.80 25.93
CA PRO A 85 -34.42 27.35 25.84
C PRO A 85 -35.88 26.95 25.65
N LEU A 86 -36.12 25.80 25.04
CA LEU A 86 -37.43 25.19 24.90
C LEU A 86 -37.50 23.96 25.79
N VAL A 87 -38.49 23.89 26.68
CA VAL A 87 -38.70 22.70 27.51
C VAL A 87 -39.82 21.88 26.89
N ARG A 88 -39.57 20.62 26.55
CA ARG A 88 -40.56 19.67 26.06
C ARG A 88 -40.90 18.70 27.18
N MET A 89 -42.17 18.48 27.43
CA MET A 89 -42.66 17.59 28.47
C MET A 89 -43.65 16.60 27.89
N GLU A 90 -43.46 15.32 28.24
CA GLU A 90 -44.34 14.22 27.89
C GLU A 90 -45.00 13.70 29.16
N TYR A 91 -46.32 13.50 29.11
CA TYR A 91 -47.11 13.02 30.23
C TYR A 91 -47.63 11.62 29.97
N ALA A 92 -47.66 10.79 31.00
CA ALA A 92 -48.36 9.51 30.97
C ALA A 92 -49.46 9.45 32.02
N LEU A 93 -50.35 8.46 31.84
CA LEU A 93 -51.47 8.19 32.73
C LEU A 93 -51.19 6.93 33.54
N LEU A 94 -51.30 7.04 34.86
CA LEU A 94 -51.27 5.93 35.80
C LEU A 94 -52.70 5.63 36.25
N ASN A 95 -53.28 4.53 35.77
CA ASN A 95 -54.63 4.13 36.17
C ASN A 95 -54.60 3.49 37.56
N THR A 96 -55.37 4.06 38.49
CA THR A 96 -55.44 3.61 39.90
C THR A 96 -56.30 2.36 40.09
N THR A 97 -57.16 2.05 39.12
CA THR A 97 -58.11 0.92 39.13
C THR A 97 -57.50 -0.42 38.66
N ASN A 98 -56.30 -0.39 38.07
CA ASN A 98 -55.65 -1.60 37.58
C ASN A 98 -54.93 -2.36 38.70
N ALA A 99 -55.02 -3.70 38.70
CA ALA A 99 -54.37 -4.56 39.69
C ALA A 99 -52.83 -4.47 39.73
N GLN A 100 -52.22 -3.82 38.72
CA GLN A 100 -50.80 -3.50 38.63
C GLN A 100 -50.43 -2.11 39.20
N PHE A 101 -51.33 -1.44 39.92
CA PHE A 101 -51.00 -0.17 40.55
C PHE A 101 -49.76 -0.33 41.44
N PRO A 102 -48.69 0.44 41.21
CA PRO A 102 -47.44 0.26 41.92
C PRO A 102 -47.67 0.38 43.44
N PHE A 103 -47.19 -0.61 44.21
CA PHE A 103 -47.38 -0.66 45.67
C PHE A 103 -46.72 0.56 46.32
N PHE A 104 -47.26 1.05 47.44
CA PHE A 104 -46.71 2.19 48.19
C PHE A 104 -45.17 2.07 48.29
N GLY A 105 -44.43 3.01 47.68
CA GLY A 105 -42.96 3.06 47.69
C GLY A 105 -42.26 2.73 46.36
N SER A 106 -42.96 2.31 45.31
CA SER A 106 -42.37 2.11 43.98
C SER A 106 -42.13 3.44 43.25
N SER A 107 -40.91 3.66 42.78
CA SER A 107 -40.53 4.78 41.92
C SER A 107 -40.99 4.57 40.48
N VAL A 108 -41.41 5.64 39.83
CA VAL A 108 -41.71 5.63 38.39
C VAL A 108 -40.48 6.09 37.61
N GLU A 109 -40.22 5.47 36.46
CA GLU A 109 -39.10 5.86 35.60
C GLU A 109 -39.34 7.27 35.04
N PHE A 110 -38.37 8.16 35.28
CA PHE A 110 -38.39 9.55 34.85
C PHE A 110 -37.12 9.85 34.06
N GLN A 111 -37.28 10.35 32.84
CA GLN A 111 -36.17 10.68 31.95
C GLN A 111 -36.00 12.20 31.86
N PHE A 112 -34.80 12.68 32.17
CA PHE A 112 -34.44 14.09 32.05
C PHE A 112 -33.28 14.24 31.06
N ASN A 113 -33.56 14.88 29.93
CA ASN A 113 -32.60 15.08 28.86
C ASN A 113 -32.31 16.57 28.69
N VAL A 114 -31.06 16.90 28.39
CA VAL A 114 -30.64 18.24 28.00
C VAL A 114 -29.96 18.15 26.64
N SER A 115 -30.51 18.83 25.65
CA SER A 115 -30.03 18.80 24.27
C SER A 115 -29.48 20.15 23.84
N PHE A 116 -28.31 20.15 23.20
CA PHE A 116 -27.71 21.34 22.61
C PHE A 116 -27.71 21.16 21.09
N THR A 117 -28.44 22.01 20.37
CA THR A 117 -28.60 21.86 18.92
C THR A 117 -28.01 23.04 18.16
N LYS A 118 -27.20 22.73 17.15
CA LYS A 118 -26.70 23.68 16.15
C LYS A 118 -26.68 22.97 14.80
N THR A 119 -27.39 23.51 13.81
CA THR A 119 -27.33 22.99 12.44
C THR A 119 -26.00 23.37 11.80
N TYR A 120 -25.23 22.39 11.37
CA TYR A 120 -24.00 22.59 10.61
C TYR A 120 -24.12 21.88 9.26
N SER A 121 -23.71 22.56 8.18
CA SER A 121 -23.70 21.95 6.85
C SER A 121 -22.27 21.78 6.35
N TYR A 122 -21.92 20.55 5.99
CA TYR A 122 -20.69 20.21 5.26
C TYR A 122 -20.92 20.11 3.74
N THR A 123 -22.15 20.36 3.26
CA THR A 123 -22.50 20.17 1.85
C THR A 123 -21.63 21.03 0.94
N SER A 124 -21.46 22.32 1.25
CA SER A 124 -20.64 23.23 0.43
C SER A 124 -19.17 22.82 0.38
N LEU A 125 -18.62 22.29 1.47
CA LEU A 125 -17.22 21.83 1.50
C LEU A 125 -17.07 20.57 0.63
N LEU A 126 -18.01 19.62 0.74
CA LEU A 126 -18.03 18.42 -0.10
C LEU A 126 -18.26 18.74 -1.58
N GLU A 127 -19.18 19.66 -1.89
CA GLU A 127 -19.48 20.13 -3.25
C GLU A 127 -18.27 20.78 -3.93
N ILE A 128 -17.32 21.33 -3.16
CA ILE A 128 -16.09 21.91 -3.71
C ILE A 128 -14.98 20.85 -3.80
N LEU A 129 -14.70 20.12 -2.71
CA LEU A 129 -13.55 19.21 -2.67
C LEU A 129 -13.75 17.99 -3.57
N LEU A 130 -14.94 17.41 -3.59
CA LEU A 130 -15.19 16.15 -4.29
C LEU A 130 -14.99 16.29 -5.82
N PRO A 131 -15.57 17.30 -6.52
CA PRO A 131 -15.35 17.45 -7.95
C PRO A 131 -13.90 17.72 -8.32
N ILE A 132 -13.17 18.51 -7.52
CA ILE A 132 -11.76 18.82 -7.76
C ILE A 132 -10.92 17.54 -7.74
N PHE A 133 -11.04 16.74 -6.67
CA PHE A 133 -10.24 15.53 -6.54
C PHE A 133 -10.68 14.40 -7.48
N ILE A 134 -11.97 14.32 -7.85
CA ILE A 134 -12.45 13.38 -8.87
C ILE A 134 -11.92 13.76 -10.26
N LEU A 135 -11.95 15.06 -10.62
CA LEU A 135 -11.41 15.53 -11.90
C LEU A 135 -9.91 15.26 -12.00
N LEU A 136 -9.16 15.51 -10.91
CA LEU A 136 -7.74 15.18 -10.82
C LEU A 136 -7.49 13.67 -10.92
N ALA A 137 -8.29 12.86 -10.23
CA ALA A 137 -8.19 11.40 -10.32
C ALA A 137 -8.41 10.92 -11.75
N PHE A 138 -9.41 11.45 -12.43
CA PHE A 138 -9.72 11.09 -13.82
C PHE A 138 -8.60 11.50 -14.79
N SER A 139 -8.06 12.72 -14.66
CA SER A 139 -6.97 13.19 -15.53
C SER A 139 -5.69 12.36 -15.35
N LEU A 140 -5.31 12.05 -14.09
CA LEU A 140 -4.19 11.17 -13.78
C LEU A 140 -4.40 9.75 -14.30
N THR A 141 -5.64 9.26 -14.29
CA THR A 141 -5.98 7.93 -14.83
C THR A 141 -5.75 7.87 -16.33
N ILE A 142 -6.23 8.87 -17.08
CA ILE A 142 -6.01 8.95 -18.53
C ILE A 142 -4.51 8.99 -18.82
N PHE A 143 -3.78 9.85 -18.11
CA PHE A 143 -2.35 9.99 -18.26
C PHE A 143 -1.60 8.67 -17.99
N GLN A 144 -1.88 8.01 -16.87
CA GLN A 144 -1.25 6.74 -16.52
C GLN A 144 -1.58 5.64 -17.53
N SER A 145 -2.80 5.61 -18.04
CA SER A 145 -3.23 4.61 -19.05
C SER A 145 -2.54 4.85 -20.39
N TYR A 146 -2.30 6.10 -20.76
CA TYR A 146 -1.50 6.46 -21.92
C TYR A 146 -0.04 5.97 -21.77
N CYS A 147 0.60 6.23 -20.63
CA CYS A 147 1.96 5.76 -20.37
C CYS A 147 2.04 4.22 -20.32
N TYR A 148 1.02 3.55 -19.79
CA TYR A 148 0.93 2.09 -19.82
C TYR A 148 0.86 1.54 -21.25
N LYS A 149 0.00 2.12 -22.10
CA LYS A 149 -0.09 1.75 -23.52
C LYS A 149 1.26 1.91 -24.22
N LEU A 150 1.94 3.04 -23.97
CA LEU A 150 3.24 3.34 -24.57
C LEU A 150 4.29 2.28 -24.20
N ARG A 151 4.36 1.89 -22.92
CA ARG A 151 5.28 0.85 -22.42
C ARG A 151 4.96 -0.56 -22.92
N GLN A 152 3.70 -0.84 -23.23
CA GLN A 152 3.28 -2.07 -23.92
C GLN A 152 3.55 -2.02 -25.43
N ASN A 153 3.96 -0.87 -25.98
CA ASN A 153 4.20 -0.68 -27.41
C ASN A 153 3.00 -1.09 -28.30
N LYS A 154 1.79 -0.86 -27.78
CA LYS A 154 0.51 -1.16 -28.48
C LYS A 154 0.05 0.07 -29.25
N GLN A 155 -0.34 -0.12 -30.51
CA GLN A 155 -0.84 0.97 -31.36
C GLN A 155 -2.29 1.35 -31.01
N TYR A 156 -3.11 0.37 -30.64
CA TYR A 156 -4.53 0.53 -30.33
C TYR A 156 -4.81 0.35 -28.84
N TYR A 157 -5.94 0.90 -28.38
CA TYR A 157 -6.46 0.64 -27.05
C TYR A 157 -7.26 -0.66 -27.09
N ASP A 158 -6.77 -1.67 -26.37
CA ASP A 158 -7.40 -2.99 -26.28
C ASP A 158 -8.12 -3.18 -24.93
N MET A 159 -8.76 -4.34 -24.76
CA MET A 159 -9.45 -4.69 -23.51
C MET A 159 -8.50 -4.73 -22.32
N GLU A 160 -7.23 -5.09 -22.53
CA GLU A 160 -6.23 -5.11 -21.47
C GLU A 160 -5.93 -3.69 -20.94
N ILE A 161 -5.71 -2.72 -21.84
CA ILE A 161 -5.51 -1.32 -21.45
C ILE A 161 -6.78 -0.79 -20.76
N PHE A 162 -7.97 -1.15 -21.24
CA PHE A 162 -9.23 -0.76 -20.61
C PHE A 162 -9.37 -1.30 -19.17
N TRP A 163 -9.06 -2.57 -18.92
CA TRP A 163 -9.08 -3.11 -17.55
C TRP A 163 -8.04 -2.45 -16.65
N ASN A 164 -6.85 -2.15 -17.16
CA ASN A 164 -5.85 -1.40 -16.41
C ASN A 164 -6.32 0.04 -16.11
N PHE A 165 -6.99 0.69 -17.05
CA PHE A 165 -7.62 2.00 -16.84
C PHE A 165 -8.62 1.96 -15.68
N LEU A 166 -9.49 0.94 -15.60
CA LEU A 166 -10.45 0.80 -14.50
C LEU A 166 -9.76 0.61 -13.13
N VAL A 167 -8.67 -0.17 -13.09
CA VAL A 167 -7.89 -0.36 -11.85
C VAL A 167 -7.17 0.94 -11.45
N PHE A 168 -6.63 1.69 -12.41
CA PHE A 168 -6.01 2.99 -12.16
C PHE A 168 -7.05 4.00 -11.68
N LEU A 169 -8.23 4.03 -12.30
CA LEU A 169 -9.34 4.90 -11.91
C LEU A 169 -9.77 4.62 -10.47
N GLY A 170 -10.00 3.35 -10.15
CA GLY A 170 -10.31 2.92 -8.78
C GLY A 170 -9.25 3.37 -7.79
N SER A 171 -7.97 3.17 -8.10
CA SER A 171 -6.87 3.63 -7.25
C SER A 171 -6.89 5.15 -7.03
N TYR A 172 -7.02 5.96 -8.09
CA TYR A 172 -7.00 7.41 -7.93
C TYR A 172 -8.26 7.94 -7.24
N LEU A 173 -9.43 7.33 -7.47
CA LEU A 173 -10.65 7.62 -6.71
C LEU A 173 -10.50 7.26 -5.23
N GLY A 174 -9.89 6.11 -4.92
CA GLY A 174 -9.59 5.74 -3.53
C GLY A 174 -8.65 6.72 -2.83
N ALA A 175 -7.67 7.28 -3.57
CA ALA A 175 -6.81 8.35 -3.04
C ALA A 175 -7.60 9.66 -2.85
N ALA A 176 -8.46 10.03 -3.79
CA ALA A 176 -9.32 11.20 -3.68
C ALA A 176 -10.23 11.11 -2.44
N PHE A 177 -10.90 9.98 -2.23
CA PHE A 177 -11.74 9.74 -1.05
C PHE A 177 -10.94 9.80 0.24
N LEU A 178 -9.75 9.20 0.28
CA LEU A 178 -8.86 9.30 1.44
C LEU A 178 -8.49 10.75 1.73
N ILE A 179 -8.03 11.52 0.73
CA ILE A 179 -7.63 12.93 0.92
C ILE A 179 -8.80 13.77 1.40
N VAL A 180 -9.98 13.64 0.80
CA VAL A 180 -11.19 14.37 1.20
C VAL A 180 -11.58 14.01 2.64
N ALA A 181 -11.57 12.72 2.99
CA ALA A 181 -11.84 12.26 4.35
C ALA A 181 -10.84 12.86 5.35
N VAL A 182 -9.53 12.82 5.05
CA VAL A 182 -8.47 13.39 5.89
C VAL A 182 -8.66 14.89 6.11
N ILE A 183 -8.98 15.66 5.06
CA ILE A 183 -9.23 17.10 5.18
C ILE A 183 -10.42 17.37 6.11
N ILE A 184 -11.51 16.61 5.96
CA ILE A 184 -12.72 16.79 6.77
C ILE A 184 -12.45 16.44 8.24
N VAL A 185 -11.88 15.27 8.53
CA VAL A 185 -11.65 14.83 9.92
C VAL A 185 -10.64 15.73 10.64
N LEU A 186 -9.59 16.19 9.97
CA LEU A 186 -8.64 17.13 10.55
C LEU A 186 -9.28 18.51 10.76
N HIS A 187 -10.09 18.99 9.81
CA HIS A 187 -10.82 20.25 9.99
C HIS A 187 -11.77 20.19 11.20
N VAL A 188 -12.50 19.08 11.36
CA VAL A 188 -13.36 18.81 12.53
C VAL A 188 -12.54 18.81 13.81
N LEU A 189 -11.43 18.04 13.86
CA LEU A 189 -10.57 17.95 15.05
C LEU A 189 -10.04 19.30 15.48
N PHE A 190 -9.42 20.05 14.57
CA PHE A 190 -8.84 21.35 14.89
C PHE A 190 -9.94 22.32 15.33
N THR A 191 -11.03 22.42 14.57
CA THR A 191 -12.11 23.36 14.89
C THR A 191 -12.77 23.03 16.22
N TYR A 192 -13.00 21.75 16.52
CA TYR A 192 -13.62 21.30 17.77
C TYR A 192 -12.71 21.50 18.98
N LYS A 193 -11.42 21.17 18.87
CA LYS A 193 -10.48 21.23 20.00
C LYS A 193 -9.94 22.64 20.27
N THR A 194 -9.89 23.51 19.26
CA THR A 194 -9.40 24.89 19.43
C THR A 194 -10.52 25.91 19.60
N GLN A 195 -11.78 25.49 19.75
CA GLN A 195 -12.90 26.42 19.86
C GLN A 195 -12.88 27.19 21.19
N SER A 196 -12.87 28.52 21.10
CA SER A 196 -13.10 29.42 22.25
C SER A 196 -14.55 29.89 22.35
N THR A 197 -15.28 29.84 21.23
CA THR A 197 -16.72 30.06 21.12
C THR A 197 -17.34 28.86 20.41
N VAL A 198 -18.61 28.55 20.65
CA VAL A 198 -19.23 27.31 20.14
C VAL A 198 -19.38 27.34 18.61
N HIS A 199 -18.35 26.85 17.91
CA HIS A 199 -18.34 26.73 16.47
C HIS A 199 -18.95 25.41 16.03
N LEU A 200 -18.57 24.29 16.64
CA LEU A 200 -18.97 22.95 16.20
C LEU A 200 -19.45 22.12 17.40
N LEU A 201 -20.55 21.39 17.22
CA LEU A 201 -21.05 20.40 18.17
C LEU A 201 -20.98 19.02 17.52
N LEU A 202 -20.58 18.01 18.30
CA LEU A 202 -20.57 16.60 17.91
C LEU A 202 -21.81 15.91 18.51
N PRO A 203 -22.33 14.84 17.90
CA PRO A 203 -21.88 14.19 16.65
C PRO A 203 -22.35 14.93 15.37
N LEU A 204 -21.70 14.65 14.23
CA LEU A 204 -22.02 15.26 12.93
C LEU A 204 -22.54 14.24 11.92
N GLU A 205 -23.52 14.62 11.10
CA GLU A 205 -24.08 13.76 10.05
C GLU A 205 -23.05 13.32 8.98
N VAL A 206 -22.00 14.12 8.77
CA VAL A 206 -20.95 13.83 7.78
C VAL A 206 -20.13 12.57 8.12
N GLN A 207 -20.23 12.07 9.36
CA GLN A 207 -19.57 10.85 9.83
C GLN A 207 -19.87 9.64 8.93
N ASN A 208 -21.13 9.48 8.52
CA ASN A 208 -21.54 8.37 7.65
C ASN A 208 -20.88 8.46 6.27
N VAL A 209 -20.77 9.68 5.73
CA VAL A 209 -20.12 9.93 4.42
C VAL A 209 -18.62 9.62 4.51
N VAL A 210 -17.96 10.07 5.58
CA VAL A 210 -16.53 9.80 5.81
C VAL A 210 -16.28 8.29 5.96
N ALA A 211 -17.12 7.57 6.71
CA ALA A 211 -17.00 6.13 6.85
C ALA A 211 -17.12 5.41 5.49
N VAL A 212 -18.09 5.79 4.65
CA VAL A 212 -18.24 5.25 3.29
C VAL A 212 -17.00 5.52 2.44
N PHE A 213 -16.45 6.75 2.47
CA PHE A 213 -15.23 7.09 1.74
C PHE A 213 -14.03 6.23 2.16
N LEU A 214 -13.89 5.95 3.45
CA LEU A 214 -12.80 5.11 3.96
C LEU A 214 -12.97 3.64 3.54
N TYR A 215 -14.17 3.05 3.68
CA TYR A 215 -14.41 1.66 3.28
C TYR A 215 -14.29 1.45 1.77
N VAL A 216 -14.89 2.33 0.96
CA VAL A 216 -14.79 2.25 -0.51
C VAL A 216 -13.35 2.53 -0.96
N GLY A 217 -12.70 3.54 -0.38
CA GLY A 217 -11.31 3.86 -0.64
C GLY A 217 -10.38 2.68 -0.36
N PHE A 218 -10.59 1.98 0.77
CA PHE A 218 -9.86 0.77 1.14
C PHE A 218 -10.02 -0.32 0.08
N GLY A 219 -11.25 -0.65 -0.31
CA GLY A 219 -11.51 -1.69 -1.32
C GLY A 219 -10.85 -1.39 -2.67
N LEU A 220 -10.96 -0.15 -3.15
CA LEU A 220 -10.35 0.27 -4.42
C LEU A 220 -8.81 0.24 -4.37
N LYS A 221 -8.21 0.66 -3.25
CA LYS A 221 -6.75 0.62 -3.06
C LYS A 221 -6.23 -0.80 -2.91
N LEU A 222 -6.97 -1.69 -2.27
CA LEU A 222 -6.62 -3.09 -2.17
C LEU A 222 -6.58 -3.77 -3.55
N ILE A 223 -7.54 -3.48 -4.43
CA ILE A 223 -7.53 -3.97 -5.82
C ILE A 223 -6.25 -3.51 -6.54
N LYS A 224 -5.85 -2.25 -6.37
CA LYS A 224 -4.60 -1.73 -6.93
C LYS A 224 -3.36 -2.42 -6.35
N LEU A 225 -3.32 -2.70 -5.05
CA LEU A 225 -2.21 -3.42 -4.43
C LEU A 225 -2.10 -4.85 -4.96
N VAL A 226 -3.22 -5.56 -5.08
CA VAL A 226 -3.25 -6.90 -5.70
C VAL A 226 -2.74 -6.85 -7.15
N ARG A 227 -3.07 -5.79 -7.90
CA ARG A 227 -2.55 -5.59 -9.25
C ARG A 227 -1.02 -5.41 -9.27
N VAL A 228 -0.45 -4.72 -8.29
CA VAL A 228 1.01 -4.57 -8.12
C VAL A 228 1.63 -5.93 -7.83
N PHE A 229 1.07 -6.70 -6.90
CA PHE A 229 1.54 -8.07 -6.60
C PHE A 229 1.49 -8.97 -7.83
N PHE A 230 0.43 -8.88 -8.63
CA PHE A 230 0.33 -9.63 -9.88
C PHE A 230 1.42 -9.24 -10.88
N TYR A 231 1.75 -7.96 -11.01
CA TYR A 231 2.87 -7.54 -11.87
C TYR A 231 4.20 -8.10 -11.36
N MET A 232 4.50 -7.91 -10.07
CA MET A 232 5.74 -8.39 -9.46
C MET A 232 5.91 -9.92 -9.62
N ALA A 233 4.82 -10.67 -9.46
CA ALA A 233 4.81 -12.13 -9.61
C ALA A 233 5.06 -12.61 -11.06
N ASN A 234 4.87 -11.74 -12.06
CA ASN A 234 4.99 -12.09 -13.48
C ASN A 234 6.16 -11.38 -14.19
N VAL A 235 7.03 -10.68 -13.44
CA VAL A 235 8.23 -10.06 -14.02
C VAL A 235 9.13 -11.13 -14.64
N ASP A 236 9.62 -10.85 -15.84
CA ASP A 236 10.62 -11.65 -16.54
C ASP A 236 12.01 -11.12 -16.14
N ILE A 237 12.82 -11.93 -15.46
CA ILE A 237 14.17 -11.53 -15.01
C ILE A 237 15.22 -12.52 -15.53
N PHE A 238 16.31 -11.98 -16.05
CA PHE A 238 17.43 -12.73 -16.62
C PHE A 238 18.75 -12.24 -16.03
N PHE A 239 19.63 -13.19 -15.76
CA PHE A 239 21.00 -12.91 -15.39
C PHE A 239 21.91 -13.18 -16.58
N ILE A 240 22.73 -12.18 -16.90
CA ILE A 240 23.75 -12.25 -17.94
C ILE A 240 25.09 -12.40 -17.25
N ASP A 241 25.66 -13.60 -17.31
CA ASP A 241 26.97 -13.89 -16.74
C ASP A 241 28.04 -13.60 -17.80
N TRP A 242 28.89 -12.62 -17.50
CA TRP A 242 29.97 -12.17 -18.39
C TRP A 242 31.26 -12.97 -18.24
N GLU A 243 31.33 -13.87 -17.25
CA GLU A 243 32.49 -14.72 -17.04
C GLU A 243 32.63 -15.73 -18.17
N ARG A 244 33.85 -15.83 -18.72
CA ARG A 244 34.14 -16.73 -19.84
C ARG A 244 34.74 -18.03 -19.30
N PRO A 245 34.34 -19.20 -19.84
CA PRO A 245 35.05 -20.44 -19.55
C PRO A 245 36.50 -20.28 -20.00
N LYS A 246 37.45 -20.65 -19.14
CA LYS A 246 38.88 -20.58 -19.44
C LYS A 246 39.23 -21.74 -20.38
N ILE A 247 38.90 -21.62 -21.67
CA ILE A 247 39.23 -22.63 -22.67
C ILE A 247 40.70 -22.47 -23.06
N PHE A 248 41.48 -23.53 -22.88
CA PHE A 248 42.82 -23.67 -23.46
C PHE A 248 42.67 -24.30 -24.85
N ASP A 249 43.08 -23.59 -25.91
CA ASP A 249 43.12 -24.15 -27.27
C ASP A 249 44.18 -25.27 -27.34
N ILE A 250 43.74 -26.52 -27.21
CA ILE A 250 44.54 -27.69 -27.58
C ILE A 250 44.43 -27.82 -29.10
N GLY A 251 45.24 -27.05 -29.83
CA GLY A 251 45.24 -27.18 -31.28
C GLY A 251 45.89 -26.06 -32.06
N THR A 252 47.09 -25.62 -31.71
CA THR A 252 48.13 -25.26 -32.70
C THR A 252 49.43 -24.91 -32.00
N MET A 253 50.43 -25.73 -32.26
CA MET A 253 51.81 -25.50 -31.89
C MET A 253 52.34 -24.33 -32.72
N SER A 254 52.38 -23.11 -32.16
CA SER A 254 53.47 -22.13 -32.36
C SER A 254 53.15 -20.80 -31.65
N GLN A 255 54.02 -20.46 -30.69
CA GLN A 255 54.46 -19.10 -30.33
C GLN A 255 53.46 -17.93 -30.38
N ARG A 256 53.03 -17.48 -29.21
CA ARG A 256 53.42 -16.21 -28.53
C ARG A 256 52.37 -15.89 -27.47
N VAL A 257 52.63 -16.36 -26.25
CA VAL A 257 51.93 -15.83 -25.08
C VAL A 257 52.44 -14.41 -24.89
N HIS A 258 51.63 -13.41 -25.23
CA HIS A 258 51.81 -12.07 -24.68
C HIS A 258 51.53 -12.17 -23.18
N GLN A 259 52.60 -12.29 -22.39
CA GLN A 259 52.59 -12.18 -20.93
C GLN A 259 52.21 -10.76 -20.52
N LEU A 260 50.91 -10.46 -20.50
CA LEU A 260 50.36 -9.28 -19.81
C LEU A 260 49.21 -9.63 -18.87
N ASP A 261 48.80 -10.89 -18.79
CA ASP A 261 47.95 -11.37 -17.72
C ASP A 261 48.82 -11.62 -16.50
N THR A 262 48.74 -10.72 -15.53
CA THR A 262 49.47 -10.81 -14.26
C THR A 262 49.08 -12.12 -13.57
N PRO A 263 49.96 -13.11 -13.41
CA PRO A 263 49.65 -14.27 -12.60
C PRO A 263 49.45 -13.79 -11.16
N SER A 264 48.45 -14.34 -10.47
CA SER A 264 48.19 -14.07 -9.06
C SER A 264 49.51 -14.20 -8.27
N ILE A 265 49.91 -13.15 -7.55
CA ILE A 265 51.18 -13.10 -6.80
C ILE A 265 51.23 -14.11 -5.64
N ALA A 266 50.11 -14.78 -5.32
CA ALA A 266 50.00 -15.73 -4.23
C ALA A 266 50.04 -17.23 -4.62
N SER A 267 50.06 -17.60 -5.92
CA SER A 267 50.14 -19.02 -6.32
C SER A 267 51.53 -19.40 -6.85
N SER A 268 52.46 -19.62 -5.93
CA SER A 268 53.76 -20.26 -6.22
C SER A 268 53.65 -21.79 -6.36
N THR A 269 52.54 -22.28 -6.92
CA THR A 269 52.38 -23.67 -7.31
C THR A 269 52.04 -23.72 -8.79
N ASN A 270 52.95 -24.30 -9.58
CA ASN A 270 52.74 -24.68 -10.98
C ASN A 270 51.64 -25.76 -11.07
N THR A 271 50.39 -25.40 -10.78
CA THR A 271 49.23 -26.20 -11.14
C THR A 271 48.93 -25.89 -12.59
N LYS A 272 49.25 -26.83 -13.48
CA LYS A 272 48.74 -26.81 -14.85
C LYS A 272 47.21 -26.64 -14.77
N PRO A 273 46.62 -25.62 -15.41
CA PRO A 273 45.17 -25.47 -15.43
C PRO A 273 44.56 -26.71 -16.08
N SER A 274 43.69 -27.40 -15.36
CA SER A 274 42.96 -28.57 -15.87
C SER A 274 41.96 -28.17 -16.95
N SER A 275 41.72 -29.06 -17.91
CA SER A 275 40.76 -28.91 -19.03
C SER A 275 39.28 -28.83 -18.62
N HIS A 276 38.99 -28.48 -17.36
CA HIS A 276 37.68 -28.55 -16.71
C HIS A 276 37.35 -27.30 -15.87
N ASP A 277 37.96 -26.14 -16.14
CA ASP A 277 37.60 -24.90 -15.44
C ASP A 277 36.29 -24.34 -16.01
N SER A 278 35.17 -24.96 -15.60
CA SER A 278 33.82 -24.45 -15.81
C SER A 278 33.60 -23.18 -15.00
N VAL A 279 32.84 -22.24 -15.56
CA VAL A 279 32.41 -21.01 -14.88
C VAL A 279 31.65 -21.35 -13.59
N SER A 280 31.98 -20.68 -12.48
CA SER A 280 31.29 -20.89 -11.20
C SER A 280 29.83 -20.46 -11.26
N ALA A 281 28.93 -21.35 -10.83
CA ALA A 281 27.50 -21.03 -10.71
C ALA A 281 27.17 -20.19 -9.46
N TRP A 282 28.08 -20.10 -8.49
CA TRP A 282 27.84 -19.46 -7.19
C TRP A 282 27.51 -17.98 -7.31
N ARG A 283 28.12 -17.26 -8.25
CA ARG A 283 27.85 -15.84 -8.49
C ARG A 283 26.39 -15.62 -8.88
N ASN A 284 25.85 -16.46 -9.76
CA ASN A 284 24.43 -16.41 -10.15
C ASN A 284 23.50 -16.70 -8.96
N TYR A 285 23.83 -17.67 -8.10
CA TYR A 285 23.03 -17.94 -6.90
C TYR A 285 23.10 -16.81 -5.88
N PHE A 286 24.27 -16.21 -5.70
CA PHE A 286 24.46 -15.06 -4.81
C PHE A 286 23.59 -13.88 -5.27
N ILE A 287 23.69 -13.47 -6.54
CA ILE A 287 22.85 -12.40 -7.10
C ILE A 287 21.35 -12.73 -7.01
N ALA A 288 20.97 -13.99 -7.21
CA ALA A 288 19.58 -14.41 -7.06
C ALA A 288 19.06 -14.22 -5.63
N ASN A 289 19.87 -14.57 -4.62
CA ASN A 289 19.51 -14.42 -3.22
C ASN A 289 19.40 -12.95 -2.83
N GLU A 290 20.38 -12.13 -3.19
CA GLU A 290 20.37 -10.68 -2.95
C GLU A 290 19.15 -10.02 -3.59
N TRP A 291 18.79 -10.42 -4.82
CA TRP A 291 17.58 -9.95 -5.48
C TRP A 291 16.31 -10.33 -4.71
N GLN A 292 16.25 -11.55 -4.19
CA GLN A 292 15.09 -12.02 -3.45
C GLN A 292 14.90 -11.26 -2.14
N GLU A 293 15.98 -11.00 -1.40
CA GLU A 293 15.93 -10.19 -0.18
C GLU A 293 15.49 -8.75 -0.49
N LEU A 294 15.98 -8.18 -1.59
CA LEU A 294 15.63 -6.85 -2.05
C LEU A 294 14.15 -6.72 -2.45
N ALA A 295 13.56 -7.78 -3.01
CA ALA A 295 12.22 -7.75 -3.60
C ALA A 295 11.11 -7.30 -2.63
N THR A 296 11.19 -7.71 -1.36
CA THR A 296 10.23 -7.32 -0.31
C THR A 296 10.74 -6.23 0.64
N LYS A 297 11.91 -5.64 0.37
CA LYS A 297 12.45 -4.55 1.20
C LYS A 297 11.60 -3.28 1.04
N ARG A 298 11.18 -2.70 2.16
CA ARG A 298 10.36 -1.48 2.25
C ARG A 298 11.22 -0.26 2.54
N LYS A 299 10.67 0.93 2.28
CA LYS A 299 11.29 2.22 2.62
C LYS A 299 11.15 2.57 4.10
N ILE A 300 10.34 1.83 4.85
CA ILE A 300 10.17 1.93 6.30
C ILE A 300 10.34 0.56 6.94
N SER A 301 10.76 0.54 8.21
CA SER A 301 10.75 -0.68 9.02
C SER A 301 9.38 -0.84 9.67
N MET A 302 8.64 -1.88 9.26
CA MET A 302 7.29 -2.14 9.78
C MET A 302 7.30 -2.52 11.27
N PHE A 303 8.33 -3.23 11.73
CA PHE A 303 8.52 -3.51 13.14
C PHE A 303 8.66 -2.22 13.95
N ALA A 304 9.55 -1.32 13.52
CA ALA A 304 9.73 -0.03 14.18
C ALA A 304 8.45 0.81 14.11
N HIS A 305 7.70 0.74 13.01
CA HIS A 305 6.43 1.47 12.84
C HIS A 305 5.39 1.04 13.86
N VAL A 306 5.16 -0.27 14.02
CA VAL A 306 4.22 -0.84 15.00
C VAL A 306 4.62 -0.48 16.44
N VAL A 307 5.90 -0.59 16.78
CA VAL A 307 6.42 -0.25 18.12
C VAL A 307 6.23 1.24 18.41
N LEU A 308 6.59 2.11 17.46
CA LEU A 308 6.48 3.56 17.62
C LEU A 308 5.02 4.02 17.72
N LEU A 309 4.12 3.46 16.91
CA LEU A 309 2.68 3.74 17.03
C LEU A 309 2.15 3.31 18.40
N THR A 310 2.48 2.10 18.85
CA THR A 310 2.06 1.59 20.17
C THR A 310 2.56 2.50 21.29
N LEU A 311 3.82 2.94 21.21
CA LEU A 311 4.41 3.87 22.17
C LEU A 311 3.66 5.21 22.18
N VAL A 312 3.41 5.82 21.02
CA VAL A 312 2.74 7.13 20.94
C VAL A 312 1.27 7.06 21.40
N PHE A 313 0.52 6.05 20.98
CA PHE A 313 -0.88 5.92 21.38
C PHE A 313 -1.03 5.55 22.85
N VAL A 314 -0.34 4.51 23.31
CA VAL A 314 -0.55 3.91 24.64
C VAL A 314 0.31 4.56 25.70
N ILE A 315 1.63 4.68 25.48
CA ILE A 315 2.57 5.13 26.51
C ILE A 315 2.47 6.64 26.70
N PHE A 316 2.43 7.40 25.61
CA PHE A 316 2.25 8.85 25.69
C PHE A 316 0.79 9.27 25.86
N GLY A 317 -0.17 8.36 25.68
CA GLY A 317 -1.58 8.61 25.94
C GLY A 317 -2.27 9.51 24.91
N PHE A 318 -1.74 9.60 23.68
CA PHE A 318 -2.37 10.40 22.63
C PHE A 318 -3.74 9.86 22.20
N GLU A 319 -4.07 8.60 22.51
CA GLU A 319 -5.42 8.07 22.31
C GLU A 319 -6.51 8.93 22.97
N ASN A 320 -6.19 9.56 24.11
CA ASN A 320 -7.11 10.38 24.89
C ASN A 320 -7.54 11.66 24.16
N TRP A 321 -6.80 12.09 23.12
CA TRP A 321 -7.17 13.25 22.31
C TRP A 321 -8.44 13.02 21.48
N SER A 322 -8.84 11.76 21.28
CA SER A 322 -10.07 11.40 20.58
C SER A 322 -11.35 11.51 21.42
N SER A 323 -11.22 11.77 22.72
CA SER A 323 -12.38 12.00 23.60
C SER A 323 -13.16 13.27 23.24
N ASN A 324 -14.44 13.33 23.59
CA ASN A 324 -15.28 14.52 23.44
C ASN A 324 -14.93 15.65 24.43
N ALA A 325 -13.90 15.50 25.26
CA ALA A 325 -13.42 16.60 26.08
C ALA A 325 -12.87 17.72 25.19
N ILE A 326 -13.21 18.99 25.47
CA ILE A 326 -12.69 20.13 24.70
C ILE A 326 -11.17 20.25 24.86
N HIS A 327 -10.69 20.03 26.09
CA HIS A 327 -9.26 20.10 26.40
C HIS A 327 -8.52 18.82 26.00
N LEU A 328 -7.27 18.98 25.58
CA LEU A 328 -6.37 17.88 25.27
C LEU A 328 -5.76 17.35 26.56
N HIS A 329 -6.06 16.10 26.88
CA HIS A 329 -5.49 15.40 28.03
C HIS A 329 -4.61 14.26 27.54
N LEU A 330 -3.41 14.14 28.12
CA LEU A 330 -2.52 12.99 27.89
C LEU A 330 -2.77 11.88 28.91
N GLN A 331 -3.16 12.25 30.14
CA GLN A 331 -3.47 11.31 31.21
C GLN A 331 -4.97 11.03 31.28
N ARG A 332 -5.32 9.76 31.48
CA ARG A 332 -6.71 9.31 31.59
C ARG A 332 -7.27 9.65 32.96
N ASN A 333 -8.15 10.64 33.01
CA ASN A 333 -8.98 10.96 34.16
C ASN A 333 -10.44 10.68 33.78
N GLU A 334 -11.04 9.61 34.32
CA GLU A 334 -12.37 9.15 33.90
C GLU A 334 -13.48 10.18 34.14
N GLU A 335 -13.31 11.09 35.10
CA GLU A 335 -14.26 12.17 35.37
C GLU A 335 -14.24 13.29 34.32
N SER A 336 -13.16 13.43 33.54
CA SER A 336 -12.99 14.53 32.56
C SER A 336 -13.03 14.06 31.11
N LEU A 337 -12.93 12.76 30.84
CA LEU A 337 -13.02 12.22 29.47
C LEU A 337 -14.47 11.95 29.11
N GLY A 338 -14.99 12.70 28.13
CA GLY A 338 -16.26 12.37 27.48
C GLY A 338 -16.13 11.13 26.58
N GLU A 339 -17.27 10.54 26.22
CA GLU A 339 -17.32 9.42 25.26
C GLU A 339 -16.58 9.77 23.96
N PRO A 340 -15.88 8.83 23.31
CA PRO A 340 -15.18 9.11 22.07
C PRO A 340 -16.14 9.23 20.88
N ASP A 341 -15.97 10.29 20.09
CA ASP A 341 -16.66 10.44 18.80
C ASP A 341 -15.85 9.81 17.66
N GLN A 342 -16.53 9.16 16.71
CA GLN A 342 -15.87 8.43 15.63
C GLN A 342 -15.04 9.34 14.72
N LEU A 343 -15.47 10.59 14.47
CA LEU A 343 -14.71 11.52 13.63
C LEU A 343 -13.43 11.97 14.32
N LEU A 344 -13.48 12.30 15.61
CA LEU A 344 -12.30 12.65 16.40
C LEU A 344 -11.33 11.47 16.48
N LEU A 345 -11.86 10.27 16.61
CA LEU A 345 -11.11 9.04 16.69
C LEU A 345 -10.35 8.75 15.38
N ILE A 346 -11.00 8.90 14.22
CA ILE A 346 -10.29 8.83 12.93
C ILE A 346 -9.28 9.96 12.79
N ALA A 347 -9.63 11.20 13.19
CA ALA A 347 -8.76 12.36 12.99
C ALA A 347 -7.43 12.22 13.74
N VAL A 348 -7.49 11.86 15.02
CA VAL A 348 -6.32 11.60 15.86
C VAL A 348 -5.53 10.41 15.32
N GLY A 349 -6.24 9.36 14.90
CA GLY A 349 -5.66 8.19 14.25
C GLY A 349 -4.81 8.55 13.02
N VAL A 350 -5.40 9.24 12.05
CA VAL A 350 -4.73 9.67 10.81
C VAL A 350 -3.56 10.60 11.11
N LEU A 351 -3.75 11.57 12.01
CA LEU A 351 -2.71 12.53 12.39
C LEU A 351 -1.47 11.80 12.90
N ILE A 352 -1.63 10.94 13.90
CA ILE A 352 -0.51 10.25 14.54
C ILE A 352 0.12 9.23 13.60
N TYR A 353 -0.69 8.42 12.91
CA TYR A 353 -0.20 7.44 11.94
C TYR A 353 0.63 8.12 10.84
N GLY A 354 0.09 9.21 10.27
CA GLY A 354 0.77 10.00 9.26
C GLY A 354 2.05 10.64 9.77
N THR A 355 2.04 11.24 10.97
CA THR A 355 3.24 11.85 11.56
C THR A 355 4.34 10.83 11.83
N VAL A 356 4.00 9.66 12.38
CA VAL A 356 4.97 8.58 12.64
C VAL A 356 5.57 8.05 11.33
N TYR A 357 4.73 7.84 10.31
CA TYR A 357 5.19 7.42 8.99
C TYR A 357 6.14 8.45 8.35
N VAL A 358 5.77 9.73 8.35
CA VAL A 358 6.60 10.81 7.79
C VAL A 358 7.91 10.94 8.56
N ALA A 359 7.89 10.85 9.90
CA ALA A 359 9.10 10.89 10.71
C ALA A 359 10.06 9.74 10.37
N GLN A 360 9.54 8.52 10.19
CA GLN A 360 10.36 7.38 9.76
C GLN A 360 10.91 7.55 8.35
N ARG A 361 10.10 8.05 7.40
CA ARG A 361 10.57 8.33 6.03
C ARG A 361 11.66 9.40 6.00
N LEU A 362 11.53 10.45 6.81
CA LEU A 362 12.55 11.49 6.95
C LEU A 362 13.83 10.93 7.59
N TYR A 363 13.72 10.14 8.65
CA TYR A 363 14.87 9.47 9.28
C TYR A 363 15.60 8.56 8.27
N ASN A 364 14.86 7.73 7.53
CA ASN A 364 15.48 6.82 6.58
C ASN A 364 16.17 7.58 5.45
N PHE A 365 15.50 8.58 4.87
CA PHE A 365 16.08 9.39 3.80
C PHE A 365 17.31 10.21 4.22
N LEU A 366 17.27 10.84 5.40
CA LEU A 366 18.34 11.73 5.85
C LEU A 366 19.51 10.99 6.50
N ILE A 367 19.23 9.89 7.21
CA ILE A 367 20.22 9.20 8.06
C ILE A 367 20.51 7.80 7.53
N HIS A 368 19.49 6.94 7.45
CA HIS A 368 19.71 5.51 7.17
C HIS A 368 20.31 5.27 5.77
N ASP A 369 19.65 5.78 4.73
CA ASP A 369 20.02 5.56 3.34
C ASP A 369 21.36 6.21 2.98
N ARG A 370 21.75 7.26 3.73
CA ARG A 370 22.99 8.02 3.49
C ARG A 370 24.19 7.52 4.27
N PHE A 371 24.00 7.10 5.52
CA PHE A 371 25.11 6.79 6.43
C PHE A 371 25.16 5.33 6.89
N ILE A 372 24.07 4.56 6.73
CA ILE A 372 23.99 3.18 7.23
C ILE A 372 23.96 2.19 6.07
N GLU A 373 22.89 2.21 5.28
CA GLU A 373 22.66 1.20 4.25
C GLU A 373 21.79 1.75 3.12
N ASN A 374 22.30 1.69 1.89
CA ASN A 374 21.52 1.89 0.68
C ASN A 374 21.42 0.57 -0.08
N ALA A 375 20.35 -0.19 0.22
CA ALA A 375 20.17 -1.54 -0.32
C ALA A 375 20.07 -1.59 -1.85
N ILE A 376 19.49 -0.55 -2.47
CA ILE A 376 19.36 -0.45 -3.92
C ILE A 376 20.76 -0.30 -4.56
N GLN A 377 21.58 0.61 -4.03
CA GLN A 377 22.94 0.81 -4.52
C GLN A 377 23.84 -0.41 -4.26
N GLN A 378 23.74 -1.00 -3.06
CA GLN A 378 24.50 -2.20 -2.70
C GLN A 378 24.24 -3.35 -3.66
N PHE A 379 22.98 -3.55 -4.09
CA PHE A 379 22.66 -4.56 -5.09
C PHE A 379 23.34 -4.30 -6.45
N ILE A 380 23.35 -3.04 -6.90
CA ILE A 380 24.03 -2.65 -8.15
C ILE A 380 25.54 -2.91 -8.04
N ASP A 381 26.14 -2.55 -6.91
CA ASP A 381 27.57 -2.76 -6.66
C ASP A 381 27.91 -4.25 -6.63
N VAL A 382 27.11 -5.05 -5.93
CA VAL A 382 27.26 -6.50 -5.84
C VAL A 382 27.14 -7.16 -7.22
N ALA A 383 26.18 -6.73 -8.06
CA ALA A 383 26.05 -7.22 -9.43
C ALA A 383 27.32 -6.95 -10.26
N SER A 384 27.93 -5.76 -10.10
CA SER A 384 29.17 -5.40 -10.79
C SER A 384 30.39 -6.19 -10.33
N ILE A 385 30.50 -6.46 -9.03
CA ILE A 385 31.58 -7.27 -8.46
C ILE A 385 31.44 -8.73 -8.89
N ALA A 386 30.20 -9.25 -8.94
CA ALA A 386 29.91 -10.60 -9.39
C ALA A 386 30.04 -10.80 -10.91
N ASN A 387 30.31 -9.73 -11.68
CA ASN A 387 30.38 -9.77 -13.14
C ASN A 387 29.09 -10.28 -13.81
N ILE A 388 27.93 -9.93 -13.25
CA ILE A 388 26.60 -10.35 -13.72
C ILE A 388 25.72 -9.13 -13.97
N SER A 389 25.24 -8.96 -15.20
CA SER A 389 24.18 -7.97 -15.49
C SER A 389 22.80 -8.56 -15.26
N VAL A 390 21.85 -7.71 -14.86
CA VAL A 390 20.46 -8.10 -14.62
C VAL A 390 19.58 -7.44 -15.67
N PHE A 391 18.89 -8.25 -16.47
CA PHE A 391 17.96 -7.79 -17.50
C PHE A 391 16.53 -8.13 -17.09
N ILE A 392 15.68 -7.12 -16.98
CA ILE A 392 14.36 -7.22 -16.39
C ILE A 392 13.34 -6.71 -17.39
N LEU A 393 12.32 -7.50 -17.69
CA LEU A 393 11.15 -7.07 -18.45
C LEU A 393 9.93 -7.07 -17.51
N SER A 394 9.42 -5.87 -17.23
CA SER A 394 8.23 -5.69 -16.40
C SER A 394 6.94 -5.77 -17.23
N MET A 395 7.04 -5.47 -18.53
CA MET A 395 5.99 -5.54 -19.54
C MET A 395 6.56 -6.17 -20.82
N GLU A 396 5.76 -6.27 -21.89
CA GLU A 396 6.20 -6.90 -23.14
C GLU A 396 7.39 -6.19 -23.78
N SER A 397 7.39 -4.85 -23.77
CA SER A 397 8.42 -4.01 -24.40
C SER A 397 9.11 -3.06 -23.42
N TYR A 398 8.76 -3.06 -22.13
CA TYR A 398 9.32 -2.14 -21.14
C TYR A 398 9.92 -2.89 -19.95
N GLY A 399 11.04 -2.38 -19.44
CA GLY A 399 11.78 -3.04 -18.39
C GLY A 399 12.92 -2.20 -17.84
N TYR A 400 13.87 -2.89 -17.21
CA TYR A 400 15.06 -2.31 -16.62
C TYR A 400 16.29 -3.14 -16.95
N TYR A 401 17.43 -2.49 -17.05
CA TYR A 401 18.73 -3.12 -17.23
C TYR A 401 19.70 -2.59 -16.19
N ILE A 402 20.31 -3.50 -15.45
CA ILE A 402 21.37 -3.21 -14.48
C ILE A 402 22.66 -3.78 -15.07
N HIS A 403 23.59 -2.89 -15.37
CA HIS A 403 24.88 -3.24 -15.92
C HIS A 403 25.84 -3.65 -14.80
N GLY A 404 26.14 -4.93 -14.74
CA GLY A 404 27.05 -5.53 -13.76
C GLY A 404 28.27 -6.19 -14.41
N ARG A 405 28.71 -5.73 -15.59
CA ARG A 405 29.97 -6.21 -16.16
C ARG A 405 31.13 -5.60 -15.37
N SER A 406 31.98 -6.45 -14.80
CA SER A 406 33.13 -5.98 -14.03
C SER A 406 34.15 -5.29 -14.96
N PRO A 407 34.72 -4.14 -14.57
CA PRO A 407 35.82 -3.50 -15.31
C PRO A 407 37.05 -4.41 -15.49
N HIS A 408 37.24 -5.36 -14.57
CA HIS A 408 38.38 -6.29 -14.60
C HIS A 408 38.11 -7.50 -15.51
N GLY A 409 36.85 -7.73 -15.91
CA GLY A 409 36.45 -8.79 -16.84
C GLY A 409 36.36 -10.20 -16.26
N PHE A 410 36.77 -10.40 -15.00
CA PHE A 410 36.66 -11.66 -14.26
C PHE A 410 36.38 -11.38 -12.77
N SER A 411 35.67 -12.30 -12.13
CA SER A 411 35.21 -12.14 -10.73
C SER A 411 35.54 -13.31 -9.81
N ASP A 412 35.65 -14.54 -10.35
CA ASP A 412 36.02 -15.73 -9.57
C ASP A 412 37.53 -15.70 -9.23
N THR A 413 37.87 -15.08 -8.11
CA THR A 413 39.26 -14.84 -7.67
C THR A 413 39.48 -15.09 -6.18
N ASP A 414 40.74 -15.19 -5.78
CA ASP A 414 41.14 -15.20 -4.38
C ASP A 414 41.04 -13.81 -3.73
N MET A 415 40.92 -13.77 -2.40
CA MET A 415 40.75 -12.52 -1.65
C MET A 415 41.86 -11.48 -1.94
N CYS A 416 43.10 -11.92 -2.16
CA CYS A 416 44.20 -10.99 -2.46
C CYS A 416 44.01 -10.29 -3.81
N SER A 417 43.60 -11.03 -4.84
CA SER A 417 43.28 -10.48 -6.15
C SER A 417 42.10 -9.52 -6.09
N MET A 418 41.04 -9.86 -5.35
CA MET A 418 39.88 -8.98 -5.15
C MET A 418 40.25 -7.67 -4.46
N ILE A 419 41.09 -7.69 -3.42
CA ILE A 419 41.58 -6.47 -2.77
C ILE A 419 42.41 -5.62 -3.75
N MET A 420 43.25 -6.26 -4.57
CA MET A 420 44.04 -5.54 -5.57
C MET A 420 43.16 -4.89 -6.65
N GLN A 421 42.07 -5.54 -7.05
CA GLN A 421 41.07 -4.99 -7.95
C GLN A 421 40.40 -3.74 -7.37
N PHE A 422 39.96 -3.79 -6.10
CA PHE A 422 39.39 -2.63 -5.43
C PHE A 422 40.38 -1.48 -5.29
N LYS A 423 41.65 -1.77 -5.00
CA LYS A 423 42.69 -0.74 -4.95
C LYS A 423 42.90 -0.07 -6.32
N ARG A 424 42.85 -0.83 -7.42
CA ARG A 424 42.93 -0.26 -8.77
C ARG A 424 41.71 0.59 -9.12
N GLU A 425 40.53 0.22 -8.64
CA GLU A 425 39.31 1.05 -8.77
C GLU A 425 39.45 2.36 -7.98
N GLU A 426 39.92 2.30 -6.73
CA GLU A 426 40.18 3.50 -5.90
C GLU A 426 41.21 4.44 -6.56
N GLU A 427 42.26 3.86 -7.14
CA GLU A 427 43.31 4.62 -7.86
C GLU A 427 42.90 5.04 -9.28
N ASN A 428 41.65 4.76 -9.73
CA ASN A 428 41.15 5.01 -11.09
C ASN A 428 42.04 4.43 -12.21
N LEU A 429 42.64 3.26 -11.96
CA LEU A 429 43.52 2.55 -12.90
C LEU A 429 42.77 1.55 -13.80
N CYS A 430 41.45 1.49 -13.70
CA CYS A 430 40.58 0.63 -14.52
C CYS A 430 39.47 1.44 -15.20
N GLY A 431 38.74 0.81 -16.11
CA GLY A 431 37.55 1.43 -16.71
C GLY A 431 36.45 1.69 -15.69
N ASN A 432 35.59 2.66 -15.99
CA ASN A 432 34.41 2.95 -15.18
C ASN A 432 33.38 1.81 -15.31
N ARG A 433 32.54 1.64 -14.28
CA ARG A 433 31.59 0.52 -14.18
C ARG A 433 30.36 0.64 -15.09
N GLY A 434 30.17 1.75 -15.82
CA GLY A 434 28.98 1.96 -16.64
C GLY A 434 29.01 1.26 -18.01
N LEU A 435 27.84 1.19 -18.66
CA LEU A 435 27.71 0.53 -19.98
C LEU A 435 28.42 1.30 -21.10
N LEU A 436 28.43 2.64 -21.01
CA LEU A 436 29.15 3.52 -21.94
C LEU A 436 30.60 3.69 -21.48
N PRO A 437 31.56 3.73 -22.43
CA PRO A 437 32.96 3.95 -22.08
C PRO A 437 33.14 5.30 -21.37
N GLY A 438 33.67 5.27 -20.15
CA GLY A 438 33.89 6.47 -19.33
C GLY A 438 32.67 6.94 -18.53
N SER A 439 31.54 6.23 -18.57
CA SER A 439 30.39 6.50 -17.70
C SER A 439 30.42 5.64 -16.45
N GLU A 440 29.93 6.16 -15.33
CA GLU A 440 29.71 5.42 -14.08
C GLU A 440 28.25 4.92 -13.95
N GLN A 441 27.37 5.29 -14.87
CA GLN A 441 25.95 4.93 -14.79
C GLN A 441 25.73 3.46 -15.15
N GLN A 442 25.12 2.72 -14.24
CA GLN A 442 24.91 1.27 -14.37
C GLN A 442 23.44 0.90 -14.61
N THR A 443 22.50 1.78 -14.29
CA THR A 443 21.07 1.49 -14.37
C THR A 443 20.41 2.18 -15.56
N TYR A 444 19.55 1.44 -16.25
CA TYR A 444 18.82 1.91 -17.41
C TYR A 444 17.37 1.46 -17.33
N SER A 445 16.45 2.34 -17.72
CA SER A 445 15.08 1.93 -18.07
C SER A 445 15.01 1.67 -19.56
N ILE A 446 14.48 0.52 -19.96
CA ILE A 446 14.61 0.05 -21.34
C ILE A 446 13.23 -0.05 -22.00
N LEU A 447 13.16 0.46 -23.23
CA LEU A 447 12.12 0.14 -24.19
C LEU A 447 12.72 -0.77 -25.26
N VAL A 448 12.34 -2.03 -25.23
CA VAL A 448 12.93 -3.11 -26.02
C VAL A 448 12.18 -3.29 -27.35
N PRO A 449 12.88 -3.61 -28.45
CA PRO A 449 12.24 -3.91 -29.73
C PRO A 449 11.40 -5.18 -29.65
N LYS A 450 10.24 -5.19 -30.33
CA LYS A 450 9.27 -6.30 -30.30
C LYS A 450 9.88 -7.64 -30.72
N ASN A 451 10.82 -7.60 -31.66
CA ASN A 451 11.48 -8.80 -32.15
C ASN A 451 12.35 -9.47 -31.08
N LEU A 452 12.92 -8.73 -30.11
CA LEU A 452 13.70 -9.33 -29.02
C LEU A 452 12.86 -10.34 -28.22
N ARG A 453 11.62 -9.96 -27.89
CA ARG A 453 10.69 -10.83 -27.15
C ARG A 453 10.38 -12.10 -27.94
N THR A 454 10.10 -11.96 -29.24
CA THR A 454 9.83 -13.08 -30.13
C THR A 454 11.02 -14.05 -30.23
N PHE A 455 12.26 -13.53 -30.31
CA PHE A 455 13.46 -14.37 -30.30
C PHE A 455 13.64 -15.10 -28.98
N TYR A 456 13.45 -14.41 -27.86
CA TYR A 456 13.52 -14.99 -26.53
C TYR A 456 12.47 -16.10 -26.33
N ASP A 457 11.21 -15.87 -26.71
CA ASP A 457 10.16 -16.86 -26.55
C ASP A 457 10.47 -18.13 -27.37
N LYS A 458 11.08 -18.00 -28.56
CA LYS A 458 11.59 -19.13 -29.35
C LYS A 458 12.69 -19.91 -28.63
N LEU A 459 13.60 -19.25 -27.90
CA LEU A 459 14.67 -19.91 -27.14
C LEU A 459 14.15 -20.73 -25.95
N ILE A 460 13.06 -20.29 -25.32
CA ILE A 460 12.50 -20.96 -24.12
C ILE A 460 11.38 -21.96 -24.43
N THR A 461 10.74 -21.87 -25.60
CA THR A 461 9.67 -22.79 -26.03
C THR A 461 10.02 -24.28 -25.82
N PRO A 462 11.24 -24.76 -26.09
CA PRO A 462 11.62 -26.16 -25.83
C PRO A 462 11.46 -26.60 -24.37
N LEU A 463 11.73 -25.73 -23.40
CA LEU A 463 11.56 -26.01 -21.97
C LEU A 463 10.09 -25.97 -21.55
N ARG A 464 9.32 -25.03 -22.11
CA ARG A 464 7.89 -24.86 -21.80
C ARG A 464 7.05 -26.03 -22.32
N ASN A 465 7.38 -26.56 -23.49
CA ASN A 465 6.65 -27.69 -24.07
C ASN A 465 7.01 -29.02 -23.37
N SER A 466 8.24 -29.15 -22.86
CA SER A 466 8.68 -30.35 -22.12
C SER A 466 7.98 -30.51 -20.76
N SER A 467 7.57 -29.40 -20.14
CA SER A 467 6.81 -29.40 -18.88
C SER A 467 5.30 -29.66 -19.06
N ALA A 468 4.79 -29.66 -20.30
CA ALA A 468 3.36 -29.82 -20.60
C ALA A 468 2.97 -31.19 -21.20
N LEU A 469 3.92 -32.02 -21.68
CA LEU A 469 3.60 -33.33 -22.26
C LEU A 469 3.65 -34.48 -21.24
N GLY A 470 2.53 -35.20 -21.13
CA GLY A 470 2.40 -36.48 -20.44
C GLY A 470 3.16 -37.64 -21.11
N PRO A 471 3.14 -38.87 -20.54
CA PRO A 471 4.13 -39.93 -20.78
C PRO A 471 4.20 -40.55 -22.19
N HIS A 472 3.32 -40.18 -23.12
CA HIS A 472 3.16 -40.92 -24.38
C HIS A 472 3.05 -39.98 -25.58
N GLN A 473 4.16 -39.41 -26.05
CA GLN A 473 4.21 -38.80 -27.40
C GLN A 473 5.63 -38.59 -27.95
N HIS A 474 6.56 -39.49 -27.61
CA HIS A 474 7.96 -39.34 -27.99
C HIS A 474 8.34 -39.87 -29.39
N LEU A 475 7.38 -40.03 -30.31
CA LEU A 475 7.63 -40.72 -31.58
C LEU A 475 7.46 -39.92 -32.86
N ASN A 476 7.03 -38.66 -32.84
CA ASN A 476 6.96 -37.88 -34.08
C ASN A 476 7.15 -36.38 -33.81
N GLN A 477 8.38 -35.89 -34.00
CA GLN A 477 8.57 -34.48 -34.30
C GLN A 477 9.64 -34.32 -35.40
N PRO A 478 9.35 -33.59 -36.48
CA PRO A 478 10.26 -33.45 -37.62
C PRO A 478 11.48 -32.60 -37.22
N GLN A 479 12.67 -33.10 -37.54
CA GLN A 479 13.94 -32.40 -37.38
C GLN A 479 13.96 -31.14 -38.26
N LEU A 480 14.15 -29.98 -37.64
CA LEU A 480 14.52 -28.75 -38.33
C LEU A 480 15.97 -28.89 -38.82
N ILE A 481 16.13 -28.98 -40.15
CA ILE A 481 17.39 -29.00 -40.87
C ILE A 481 18.11 -27.67 -40.64
N GLY A 482 19.26 -27.69 -39.96
CA GLY A 482 20.11 -26.50 -39.81
C GLY A 482 20.97 -26.39 -38.56
N SER A 483 21.11 -27.43 -37.72
CA SER A 483 22.08 -27.42 -36.61
C SER A 483 23.26 -28.33 -36.93
N ALA A 484 24.46 -27.77 -36.77
CA ALA A 484 25.73 -28.39 -37.08
C ALA A 484 25.86 -29.77 -36.42
N LYS A 485 26.34 -30.75 -37.21
CA LYS A 485 26.70 -32.09 -36.75
C LYS A 485 27.69 -32.00 -35.60
N MET A 486 27.23 -32.28 -34.39
CA MET A 486 28.08 -32.69 -33.28
C MET A 486 27.75 -34.15 -32.99
N SER A 487 28.76 -35.00 -33.16
CA SER A 487 28.72 -36.45 -33.07
C SER A 487 28.14 -36.89 -31.72
N THR A 488 27.08 -37.70 -31.78
CA THR A 488 26.58 -38.51 -30.68
C THR A 488 27.62 -39.56 -30.31
N SER A 489 28.52 -39.21 -29.38
CA SER A 489 29.26 -40.20 -28.60
C SER A 489 28.31 -40.78 -27.55
N GLU A 490 28.00 -42.06 -27.77
CA GLU A 490 27.34 -43.06 -26.93
C GLU A 490 27.11 -42.67 -25.46
N VAL A 491 25.86 -42.38 -25.11
CA VAL A 491 25.42 -42.24 -23.72
C VAL A 491 24.96 -43.61 -23.21
N PHE A 492 25.72 -44.14 -22.26
CA PHE A 492 25.38 -45.29 -21.42
C PHE A 492 24.07 -45.00 -20.68
N THR A 493 22.96 -45.60 -21.10
CA THR A 493 21.66 -45.43 -20.42
C THR A 493 21.52 -46.48 -19.33
N SER A 494 21.68 -46.06 -18.08
CA SER A 494 21.24 -46.85 -16.93
C SER A 494 19.70 -46.83 -16.85
N PRO A 495 19.03 -47.99 -16.64
CA PRO A 495 17.58 -48.06 -16.61
C PRO A 495 17.08 -47.55 -15.25
N GLY A 496 16.67 -46.28 -15.18
CA GLY A 496 15.98 -45.73 -14.01
C GLY A 496 15.98 -44.21 -13.83
N GLY A 497 16.89 -43.45 -14.46
CA GLY A 497 17.07 -42.00 -14.20
C GLY A 497 16.73 -41.01 -15.33
N GLY A 498 16.49 -41.51 -16.55
CA GLY A 498 16.63 -40.69 -17.77
C GLY A 498 15.69 -39.49 -17.95
N ARG A 499 14.55 -39.40 -17.25
CA ARG A 499 13.62 -38.26 -17.42
C ARG A 499 14.06 -37.00 -16.67
N MET A 500 14.75 -37.16 -15.54
CA MET A 500 15.23 -36.04 -14.73
C MET A 500 16.54 -35.48 -15.30
N GLU A 501 17.46 -36.36 -15.69
CA GLU A 501 18.74 -35.99 -16.33
C GLU A 501 18.52 -35.26 -17.67
N TYR A 502 17.60 -35.76 -18.52
CA TYR A 502 17.29 -35.13 -19.81
C TYR A 502 16.70 -33.73 -19.69
N ASN A 503 15.86 -33.47 -18.67
CA ASN A 503 15.31 -32.14 -18.43
C ASN A 503 16.36 -31.16 -17.88
N PHE A 504 17.29 -31.66 -17.06
CA PHE A 504 18.37 -30.88 -16.49
C PHE A 504 19.38 -30.41 -17.56
N GLU A 505 19.82 -31.32 -18.44
CA GLU A 505 20.71 -30.99 -19.57
C GLU A 505 20.09 -29.95 -20.51
N ARG A 506 18.80 -30.08 -20.83
CA ARG A 506 18.07 -29.08 -21.62
C ARG A 506 18.02 -27.72 -20.94
N THR A 507 17.81 -27.69 -19.62
CA THR A 507 17.73 -26.45 -18.83
C THR A 507 19.06 -25.70 -18.87
N ILE A 508 20.17 -26.42 -18.68
CA ILE A 508 21.53 -25.88 -18.78
C ILE A 508 21.82 -25.35 -20.20
N LEU A 509 21.50 -26.13 -21.24
CA LEU A 509 21.71 -25.70 -22.62
C LEU A 509 20.91 -24.44 -22.96
N THR A 510 19.64 -24.38 -22.54
CA THR A 510 18.82 -23.18 -22.72
C THR A 510 19.37 -22.00 -21.95
N TYR A 511 19.85 -22.18 -20.72
CA TYR A 511 20.51 -21.12 -19.95
C TYR A 511 21.69 -20.52 -20.72
N TYR A 512 22.61 -21.34 -21.24
CA TYR A 512 23.75 -20.85 -22.02
C TYR A 512 23.32 -20.12 -23.31
N ASN A 513 22.32 -20.64 -24.02
CA ASN A 513 21.80 -19.98 -25.23
C ASN A 513 21.16 -18.62 -24.93
N VAL A 514 20.40 -18.53 -23.83
CA VAL A 514 19.77 -17.28 -23.38
C VAL A 514 20.85 -16.28 -22.92
N ASN A 515 21.83 -16.71 -22.13
CA ASN A 515 22.93 -15.86 -21.70
C ASN A 515 23.70 -15.30 -22.91
N ARG A 516 24.09 -16.16 -23.85
CA ARG A 516 24.79 -15.75 -25.08
C ARG A 516 23.96 -14.79 -25.93
N PHE A 517 22.64 -15.00 -26.03
CA PHE A 517 21.75 -14.13 -26.78
C PHE A 517 21.70 -12.72 -26.18
N PHE A 518 21.47 -12.60 -24.86
CA PHE A 518 21.40 -11.30 -24.20
C PHE A 518 22.77 -10.61 -24.14
N ALA A 519 23.86 -11.35 -23.93
CA ALA A 519 25.21 -10.79 -24.02
C ALA A 519 25.49 -10.23 -25.43
N ALA A 520 25.13 -10.97 -26.48
CA ALA A 520 25.27 -10.50 -27.86
C ALA A 520 24.36 -9.29 -28.18
N PHE A 521 23.18 -9.22 -27.59
CA PHE A 521 22.29 -8.06 -27.73
C PHE A 521 22.90 -6.81 -27.10
N VAL A 522 23.41 -6.92 -25.87
CA VAL A 522 24.07 -5.80 -25.15
C VAL A 522 25.36 -5.35 -25.86
N ASP A 523 26.15 -6.28 -26.40
CA ASP A 523 27.38 -5.95 -27.15
C ASP A 523 27.12 -5.44 -28.59
N HIS A 524 25.87 -5.12 -28.96
CA HIS A 524 25.46 -4.72 -30.32
C HIS A 524 25.88 -5.71 -31.42
N ALA A 525 26.02 -7.00 -31.08
CA ALA A 525 26.49 -8.05 -31.99
C ALA A 525 25.36 -8.66 -32.86
N LEU A 526 24.10 -8.33 -32.57
CA LEU A 526 22.94 -8.78 -33.33
C LEU A 526 22.59 -7.75 -34.42
N LYS A 527 22.56 -8.18 -35.68
CA LYS A 527 22.25 -7.28 -36.82
C LYS A 527 20.78 -6.89 -36.92
N ASP A 528 19.89 -7.79 -36.49
CA ASP A 528 18.44 -7.65 -36.67
C ASP A 528 17.77 -6.94 -35.49
N VAL A 529 18.47 -6.81 -34.35
CA VAL A 529 17.94 -6.24 -33.11
C VAL A 529 19.02 -5.43 -32.42
N ASP A 530 18.75 -4.15 -32.19
CA ASP A 530 19.71 -3.16 -31.70
C ASP A 530 19.04 -2.17 -30.73
N TYR A 531 19.82 -1.32 -30.06
CA TYR A 531 19.28 -0.25 -29.22
C TYR A 531 20.15 1.01 -29.25
N ILE A 532 19.55 2.13 -28.85
CA ILE A 532 20.25 3.41 -28.64
C ILE A 532 20.22 3.78 -27.17
N ILE A 533 21.25 4.46 -26.67
CA ILE A 533 21.27 5.00 -25.31
C ILE A 533 20.89 6.48 -25.38
N GLN A 534 19.93 6.90 -24.56
CA GLN A 534 19.38 8.25 -24.56
C GLN A 534 19.13 8.73 -23.12
N GLU A 535 19.22 10.05 -22.88
CA GLU A 535 18.77 10.66 -21.64
C GLU A 535 17.28 11.01 -21.72
N ARG A 536 16.55 10.84 -20.61
CA ARG A 536 15.18 11.33 -20.48
C ARG A 536 15.19 12.85 -20.40
N SER A 537 14.26 13.49 -21.10
CA SER A 537 14.00 14.91 -20.90
C SER A 537 13.46 15.18 -19.49
N ILE A 538 13.58 16.43 -19.03
CA ILE A 538 13.09 16.84 -17.70
C ILE A 538 11.61 16.50 -17.52
N LEU A 539 10.79 16.69 -18.57
CA LEU A 539 9.37 16.36 -18.55
C LEU A 539 9.12 14.85 -18.43
N GLU A 540 9.89 14.02 -19.14
CA GLU A 540 9.80 12.56 -19.06
C GLU A 540 10.23 12.04 -17.68
N ASN A 541 11.21 12.69 -17.04
CA ASN A 541 11.63 12.38 -15.68
C ASN A 541 10.56 12.74 -14.64
N VAL A 542 9.98 13.95 -14.71
CA VAL A 542 8.96 14.40 -13.74
C VAL A 542 7.66 13.60 -13.89
N LEU A 543 7.24 13.32 -15.12
CA LEU A 543 5.98 12.63 -15.39
C LEU A 543 6.14 11.10 -15.46
N ASN A 544 7.37 10.58 -15.41
CA ASN A 544 7.71 9.17 -15.54
C ASN A 544 7.01 8.51 -16.73
N CYS A 545 7.21 9.07 -17.93
CA CYS A 545 6.57 8.65 -19.17
C CYS A 545 7.48 8.98 -20.35
N GLU A 546 7.64 8.06 -21.31
CA GLU A 546 8.63 8.16 -22.39
C GLU A 546 8.03 8.79 -23.67
N PHE A 547 7.81 10.11 -23.67
CA PHE A 547 7.15 10.83 -24.78
C PHE A 547 7.92 10.79 -26.11
N GLN A 548 9.25 10.75 -26.07
CA GLN A 548 10.14 10.78 -27.24
C GLN A 548 10.68 9.39 -27.59
N ALA A 549 9.88 8.34 -27.37
CA ALA A 549 10.28 6.97 -27.64
C ALA A 549 10.52 6.70 -29.14
N TYR A 550 11.79 6.59 -29.55
CA TYR A 550 12.19 6.13 -30.89
C TYR A 550 12.24 4.59 -30.97
N VAL A 551 11.14 3.93 -30.64
CA VAL A 551 11.07 2.47 -30.67
C VAL A 551 10.56 2.00 -32.02
N THR A 552 11.36 1.20 -32.71
CA THR A 552 10.95 0.49 -33.94
C THR A 552 10.86 -1.02 -33.66
N GLU A 553 10.47 -1.82 -34.65
CA GLU A 553 10.42 -3.28 -34.49
C GLU A 553 11.79 -3.90 -34.18
N ASN A 554 12.87 -3.24 -34.61
CA ASN A 554 14.25 -3.72 -34.52
C ASN A 554 15.16 -2.85 -33.64
N LYS A 555 14.79 -1.61 -33.32
CA LYS A 555 15.57 -0.72 -32.45
C LYS A 555 14.82 -0.32 -31.20
N GLY A 556 15.43 -0.58 -30.04
CA GLY A 556 14.98 -0.10 -28.73
C GLY A 556 15.72 1.14 -28.24
N VAL A 557 15.34 1.61 -27.05
CA VAL A 557 15.94 2.75 -26.37
C VAL A 557 16.27 2.38 -24.93
N PHE A 558 17.50 2.66 -24.51
CA PHE A 558 17.98 2.53 -23.14
C PHE A 558 18.08 3.93 -22.55
N TYR A 559 17.15 4.25 -21.66
CA TYR A 559 17.14 5.51 -20.95
C TYR A 559 18.04 5.43 -19.73
N ILE A 560 19.01 6.32 -19.68
CA ILE A 560 19.86 6.52 -18.50
C ILE A 560 18.97 6.86 -17.29
N ASP A 561 19.27 6.22 -16.16
CA ASP A 561 18.53 6.37 -14.90
C ASP A 561 19.46 6.70 -13.73
N ASN A 562 18.92 7.31 -12.68
CA ASN A 562 19.61 7.73 -11.45
C ASN A 562 19.71 6.61 -10.39
N GLY A 563 19.68 5.34 -10.78
CA GLY A 563 19.81 4.20 -9.86
C GLY A 563 18.52 3.67 -9.23
N HIS A 564 17.35 4.26 -9.50
CA HIS A 564 16.12 4.00 -8.74
C HIS A 564 14.88 3.63 -9.57
N SER A 565 14.96 3.59 -10.90
CA SER A 565 13.78 3.32 -11.72
C SER A 565 13.31 1.87 -11.62
N PHE A 566 14.22 0.91 -11.40
CA PHE A 566 13.87 -0.49 -11.23
C PHE A 566 13.17 -0.78 -9.89
N ASP A 567 13.27 0.12 -8.92
CA ASP A 567 12.55 0.02 -7.65
C ASP A 567 11.03 -0.15 -7.84
N GLN A 568 10.49 0.32 -8.97
CA GLN A 568 9.07 0.21 -9.33
C GLN A 568 8.56 -1.24 -9.40
N ILE A 569 9.43 -2.23 -9.57
CA ILE A 569 9.07 -3.66 -9.53
C ILE A 569 9.32 -4.32 -8.18
N LEU A 570 9.74 -3.55 -7.18
CA LEU A 570 9.98 -3.98 -5.81
C LEU A 570 8.94 -3.34 -4.88
N PHE A 571 8.91 -3.80 -3.62
CA PHE A 571 8.13 -3.12 -2.58
C PHE A 571 8.61 -1.67 -2.39
N TYR A 572 9.92 -1.45 -2.49
CA TYR A 572 10.57 -0.16 -2.32
C TYR A 572 10.01 0.97 -3.21
N GLY A 573 9.73 0.70 -4.49
CA GLY A 573 9.15 1.70 -5.41
C GLY A 573 7.65 1.91 -5.22
N ASN A 574 6.94 0.96 -4.61
CA ASN A 574 5.49 1.00 -4.43
C ASN A 574 5.04 1.44 -3.02
N GLU A 575 5.95 1.97 -2.20
CA GLU A 575 5.71 2.39 -0.81
C GLU A 575 4.46 3.27 -0.63
N SER A 576 4.20 4.20 -1.56
CA SER A 576 3.03 5.09 -1.48
C SER A 576 1.70 4.33 -1.51
N ILE A 577 1.61 3.24 -2.28
CA ILE A 577 0.41 2.40 -2.35
C ILE A 577 0.24 1.65 -1.04
N PHE A 578 1.32 1.09 -0.50
CA PHE A 578 1.29 0.41 0.79
C PHE A 578 0.83 1.33 1.91
N PHE A 579 1.43 2.52 2.03
CA PHE A 579 1.03 3.50 3.03
C PHE A 579 -0.47 3.83 2.98
N GLN A 580 -1.02 4.04 1.77
CA GLN A 580 -2.43 4.35 1.60
C GLN A 580 -3.33 3.18 2.00
N VAL A 581 -2.99 1.95 1.60
CA VAL A 581 -3.74 0.74 1.99
C VAL A 581 -3.69 0.51 3.49
N GLU A 582 -2.51 0.64 4.09
CA GLU A 582 -2.28 0.43 5.53
C GLU A 582 -2.98 1.50 6.37
N LEU A 583 -2.93 2.78 5.97
CA LEU A 583 -3.67 3.85 6.62
C LEU A 583 -5.19 3.68 6.49
N LEU A 584 -5.68 3.27 5.32
CA LEU A 584 -7.10 2.98 5.11
C LEU A 584 -7.56 1.78 5.95
N LEU A 585 -6.75 0.71 6.00
CA LEU A 585 -7.00 -0.46 6.84
C LEU A 585 -7.02 -0.07 8.32
N PHE A 586 -6.05 0.74 8.76
CA PHE A 586 -6.01 1.31 10.10
C PHE A 586 -7.34 1.99 10.43
N CYS A 587 -7.75 2.96 9.60
CA CYS A 587 -8.99 3.72 9.81
C CYS A 587 -10.23 2.82 9.81
N CYS A 588 -10.30 1.79 8.95
CA CYS A 588 -11.42 0.85 8.91
C CYS A 588 -11.51 0.03 10.19
N VAL A 589 -10.40 -0.53 10.69
CA VAL A 589 -10.40 -1.32 11.93
C VAL A 589 -10.71 -0.44 13.13
N VAL A 590 -10.16 0.77 13.14
CA VAL A 590 -10.42 1.80 14.15
C VAL A 590 -11.90 2.18 14.20
N LEU A 591 -12.55 2.38 13.05
CA LEU A 591 -14.00 2.64 12.96
C LEU A 591 -14.86 1.48 13.49
N LEU A 592 -14.45 0.24 13.21
CA LEU A 592 -15.22 -0.95 13.60
C LEU A 592 -15.05 -1.30 15.09
N SER A 593 -13.88 -1.05 15.65
CA SER A 593 -13.52 -1.51 17.01
C SER A 593 -13.44 -0.40 18.05
N GLY A 594 -13.29 0.85 17.63
CA GLY A 594 -12.98 1.98 18.52
C GLY A 594 -11.62 1.88 19.22
N ASN A 595 -10.74 0.98 18.78
CA ASN A 595 -9.48 0.67 19.47
C ASN A 595 -8.26 0.77 18.56
N TYR A 596 -7.33 1.68 18.88
CA TYR A 596 -6.10 1.88 18.11
C TYR A 596 -5.12 0.70 18.21
N LEU A 597 -4.99 0.08 19.38
CA LEU A 597 -4.07 -1.04 19.60
C LEU A 597 -4.44 -2.24 18.72
N LEU A 598 -5.74 -2.58 18.67
CA LEU A 598 -6.22 -3.63 17.80
C LEU A 598 -5.90 -3.34 16.33
N ALA A 599 -6.12 -2.10 15.88
CA ALA A 599 -5.80 -1.70 14.51
C ALA A 599 -4.30 -1.80 14.19
N ILE A 600 -3.42 -1.41 15.11
CA ILE A 600 -1.96 -1.53 14.97
C ILE A 600 -1.56 -3.01 14.81
N VAL A 601 -2.11 -3.90 15.65
CA VAL A 601 -1.83 -5.35 15.58
C VAL A 601 -2.30 -5.92 14.25
N VAL A 602 -3.52 -5.57 13.80
CA VAL A 602 -4.06 -6.04 12.52
C VAL A 602 -3.17 -5.62 11.34
N ILE A 603 -2.67 -4.40 11.32
CA ILE A 603 -1.75 -3.93 10.26
C ILE A 603 -0.45 -4.73 10.25
N GLY A 604 0.15 -4.94 11.44
CA GLY A 604 1.36 -5.74 11.57
C GLY A 604 1.19 -7.17 11.04
N VAL A 605 0.06 -7.81 11.37
CA VAL A 605 -0.27 -9.16 10.89
C VAL A 605 -0.51 -9.17 9.38
N VAL A 606 -1.34 -8.27 8.86
CA VAL A 606 -1.66 -8.20 7.43
C VAL A 606 -0.41 -7.94 6.60
N PHE A 607 0.46 -7.03 7.04
CA PHE A 607 1.73 -6.80 6.36
C PHE A 607 2.62 -8.04 6.38
N LYS A 608 2.76 -8.71 7.53
CA LYS A 608 3.60 -9.91 7.61
C LYS A 608 3.07 -11.02 6.70
N CYS A 609 1.74 -11.15 6.58
CA CYS A 609 1.12 -12.04 5.60
C CYS A 609 1.50 -11.66 4.16
N PHE A 610 1.42 -10.38 3.78
CA PHE A 610 1.83 -9.94 2.44
C PHE A 610 3.30 -10.23 2.15
N GLU A 611 4.20 -9.95 3.10
CA GLU A 611 5.62 -10.23 2.97
C GLU A 611 5.88 -11.73 2.75
N VAL A 612 5.29 -12.60 3.57
CA VAL A 612 5.48 -14.06 3.47
C VAL A 612 4.92 -14.62 2.15
N VAL A 613 3.70 -14.22 1.78
CA VAL A 613 3.06 -14.67 0.54
C VAL A 613 3.87 -14.22 -0.67
N MET A 614 4.28 -12.95 -0.71
CA MET A 614 5.05 -12.42 -1.83
C MET A 614 6.44 -13.02 -1.90
N ASN A 615 7.14 -13.23 -0.79
CA ASN A 615 8.43 -13.94 -0.80
C ASN A 615 8.31 -15.34 -1.41
N TYR A 616 7.27 -16.10 -1.06
CA TYR A 616 7.05 -17.41 -1.65
C TYR A 616 6.78 -17.35 -3.17
N VAL A 617 5.92 -16.41 -3.61
CA VAL A 617 5.56 -16.25 -5.02
C VAL A 617 6.75 -15.76 -5.85
N LEU A 618 7.49 -14.78 -5.34
CA LEU A 618 8.64 -14.18 -6.03
C LEU A 618 9.81 -15.16 -6.12
N LYS A 619 10.08 -15.95 -5.08
CA LYS A 619 11.05 -17.05 -5.11
C LYS A 619 10.76 -18.05 -6.22
N ASN A 620 9.49 -18.44 -6.37
CA ASN A 620 9.07 -19.35 -7.44
C ASN A 620 9.23 -18.73 -8.83
N ASN A 621 8.85 -17.47 -8.97
CA ASN A 621 9.01 -16.76 -10.25
C ASN A 621 10.49 -16.61 -10.61
N LEU A 622 11.33 -16.17 -9.66
CA LEU A 622 12.76 -15.99 -9.85
C LEU A 622 13.42 -17.29 -10.33
N ALA A 623 13.24 -18.40 -9.61
CA ALA A 623 13.78 -19.71 -10.01
C ALA A 623 13.36 -20.11 -11.42
N LYS A 624 12.08 -19.88 -11.78
CA LYS A 624 11.55 -20.23 -13.09
C LYS A 624 12.11 -19.36 -14.21
N LYS A 625 12.31 -18.07 -13.99
CA LYS A 625 12.76 -17.11 -15.01
C LYS A 625 14.26 -17.12 -15.21
N THR A 626 15.03 -17.29 -14.14
CA THR A 626 16.50 -17.35 -14.20
C THR A 626 17.04 -18.76 -14.46
N LEU A 627 16.16 -19.77 -14.50
CA LEU A 627 16.51 -21.19 -14.66
C LEU A 627 17.40 -21.74 -13.52
N ILE A 628 17.38 -21.06 -12.37
CA ILE A 628 18.10 -21.47 -11.14
C ILE A 628 17.24 -22.46 -10.35
N ASP A 629 17.86 -23.51 -9.80
CA ASP A 629 17.15 -24.44 -8.92
C ASP A 629 16.73 -23.71 -7.63
N LYS A 630 15.43 -23.79 -7.32
CA LYS A 630 14.79 -23.17 -6.15
C LYS A 630 15.46 -23.52 -4.82
N ARG A 631 16.16 -24.66 -4.73
CA ARG A 631 16.87 -25.08 -3.51
C ARG A 631 18.04 -24.16 -3.12
N PHE A 632 18.58 -23.40 -4.06
CA PHE A 632 19.65 -22.43 -3.81
C PHE A 632 19.14 -21.03 -3.45
N LEU A 633 17.82 -20.83 -3.55
CA LEU A 633 17.18 -19.59 -3.15
C LEU A 633 16.81 -19.66 -1.66
N ILE A 634 17.08 -18.60 -0.91
CA ILE A 634 16.84 -18.53 0.54
C ILE A 634 15.38 -18.26 0.89
#